data_AF-A0A4Y7STQ8-F1
#
_entry.id   AF-A0A4Y7STQ8-F1
#
_cell.length_a   1.000
_cell.length_b   1.000
_cell.length_c   1.000
_cell.angle_alpha   90.00
_cell.angle_beta   90.00
_cell.angle_gamma   90.00
#
_symmetry.space_group_name_H-M   'P 1'
#
loop_
_entity.id
_entity.type
_entity.pdbx_description
1 polymer ?
#
loop_
_entity_poly.entity_id
_entity_poly.type
_entity_poly.pdbx_seq_one_letter_code
_entity_poly.pdbx_strand_id
1 'polypeptide(L)'
;MHELAETLRDANDTSKKRFTIKWISAHSDVDRNERVDQEAKKAAKGMSSRMSELPNILHRTLPISKSALIQAAKAEVKVKWKAKWSGSKRAQWYHSLDEQFPPKRYRKVMRSTTRPLACALTQIRTGHIPLNEWLHKRKLAESDMCDQCDENKKESTHHYLFACKAFKQHRQKMDKGHKRAKRNLKSIFSSEKFTHILLRYVAATERLKVKQVPTPDAELPGRQR
;
A
#
# COMPACT_ATOMS: atom_id res chain seq x y z
N MET A 1 -27.19 -8.81 -11.31
CA MET A 1 -27.08 -10.22 -11.77
C MET A 1 -28.45 -10.90 -11.84
N HIS A 2 -29.35 -10.68 -10.86
CA HIS A 2 -30.71 -11.24 -10.89
C HIS A 2 -31.55 -10.73 -12.07
N GLU A 3 -31.62 -9.41 -12.23
CA GLU A 3 -32.44 -8.73 -13.26
C GLU A 3 -32.03 -9.05 -14.70
N LEU A 4 -30.72 -9.18 -14.97
CA LEU A 4 -30.21 -9.63 -16.28
C LEU A 4 -30.51 -11.11 -16.57
N ALA A 5 -30.56 -11.95 -15.53
CA ALA A 5 -30.88 -13.37 -15.67
C ALA A 5 -32.39 -13.63 -15.82
N GLU A 6 -33.23 -12.73 -15.30
CA GLU A 6 -34.69 -12.73 -15.51
C GLU A 6 -35.02 -12.27 -16.92
N THR A 7 -34.49 -11.12 -17.35
CA THR A 7 -34.69 -10.62 -18.72
C THR A 7 -34.23 -11.60 -19.81
N LEU A 8 -33.12 -12.32 -19.58
CA LEU A 8 -32.66 -13.37 -20.52
C LEU A 8 -33.56 -14.61 -20.52
N ARG A 9 -34.21 -14.94 -19.40
CA ARG A 9 -35.18 -16.05 -19.33
C ARG A 9 -36.48 -15.68 -20.02
N ASP A 10 -37.01 -14.51 -19.73
CA ASP A 10 -38.23 -13.99 -20.37
C ASP A 10 -38.07 -13.89 -21.89
N ALA A 11 -36.90 -13.42 -22.35
CA ALA A 11 -36.57 -13.37 -23.78
C ALA A 11 -36.41 -14.76 -24.42
N ASN A 12 -36.02 -15.78 -23.66
CA ASN A 12 -35.91 -17.16 -24.15
C ASN A 12 -37.28 -17.81 -24.31
N ASP A 13 -38.18 -17.52 -23.37
CA ASP A 13 -39.54 -18.09 -23.34
C ASP A 13 -40.45 -17.46 -24.40
N THR A 14 -40.22 -16.20 -24.78
CA THR A 14 -40.94 -15.51 -25.85
C THR A 14 -40.34 -15.67 -27.25
N SER A 15 -39.13 -16.22 -27.37
CA SER A 15 -38.43 -16.38 -28.65
C SER A 15 -38.91 -17.63 -29.41
N LYS A 16 -39.09 -17.52 -30.74
CA LYS A 16 -39.33 -18.66 -31.63
C LYS A 16 -38.17 -19.69 -31.64
N LYS A 17 -37.00 -19.33 -31.11
CA LYS A 17 -35.83 -20.21 -30.97
C LYS A 17 -35.37 -20.24 -29.52
N ARG A 18 -35.36 -21.44 -28.92
CA ARG A 18 -34.82 -21.69 -27.58
C ARG A 18 -33.30 -21.62 -27.61
N PHE A 19 -32.71 -20.87 -26.69
CA PHE A 19 -31.27 -20.85 -26.44
C PHE A 19 -30.94 -21.37 -25.04
N THR A 20 -29.73 -21.92 -24.90
CA THR A 20 -29.20 -22.41 -23.63
C THR A 20 -27.92 -21.65 -23.33
N ILE A 21 -27.85 -21.01 -22.17
CA ILE A 21 -26.66 -20.32 -21.69
C ILE A 21 -25.88 -21.31 -20.82
N LYS A 22 -24.61 -21.53 -21.15
CA LYS A 22 -23.69 -22.35 -20.34
C LYS A 22 -22.53 -21.48 -19.90
N TRP A 23 -22.19 -21.56 -18.62
CA TRP A 23 -20.96 -20.97 -18.12
C TRP A 23 -19.78 -21.87 -18.49
N ILE A 24 -18.69 -21.24 -18.93
CA ILE A 24 -17.43 -21.92 -19.24
C ILE A 24 -16.36 -21.25 -18.39
N SER A 25 -15.51 -22.06 -17.77
CA SER A 25 -14.40 -21.57 -16.97
C SER A 25 -13.37 -20.86 -17.84
N ALA A 26 -12.86 -19.74 -17.32
CA ALA A 26 -11.71 -19.07 -17.91
C ALA A 26 -10.45 -19.94 -17.72
N HIS A 27 -9.53 -19.89 -18.70
CA HIS A 27 -8.22 -20.55 -18.63
C HIS A 27 -8.26 -22.08 -18.44
N SER A 28 -9.25 -22.74 -19.02
CA SER A 28 -9.38 -24.21 -19.02
C SER A 28 -9.13 -24.83 -20.39
N ASP A 29 -8.37 -24.13 -21.25
CA ASP A 29 -7.93 -24.57 -22.58
C ASP A 29 -9.05 -25.14 -23.48
N VAL A 30 -10.26 -24.58 -23.34
CA VAL A 30 -11.38 -24.91 -24.21
C VAL A 30 -11.20 -24.18 -25.53
N ASP A 31 -10.76 -24.89 -26.57
CA ASP A 31 -10.39 -24.34 -27.90
C ASP A 31 -11.34 -23.22 -28.40
N ARG A 32 -12.66 -23.47 -28.39
CA ARG A 32 -13.64 -22.47 -28.85
C ARG A 32 -13.70 -21.22 -27.99
N ASN A 33 -13.56 -21.35 -26.67
CA ASN A 33 -13.53 -20.22 -25.75
C ASN A 33 -12.25 -19.40 -25.94
N GLU A 34 -11.12 -20.08 -26.16
CA GLU A 34 -9.85 -19.41 -26.44
C GLU A 34 -9.88 -18.64 -27.75
N ARG A 35 -10.46 -19.21 -28.81
CA ARG A 35 -10.63 -18.52 -30.09
C ARG A 35 -11.48 -17.25 -29.94
N VAL A 36 -12.57 -17.31 -29.18
CA VAL A 36 -13.40 -16.13 -28.89
C VAL A 36 -12.62 -15.10 -28.07
N ASP A 37 -11.85 -15.51 -27.06
CA ASP A 37 -10.99 -14.61 -26.27
C ASP A 37 -9.88 -13.97 -27.12
N GLN A 38 -9.28 -14.70 -28.05
CA GLN A 38 -8.31 -14.17 -29.00
C GLN A 38 -8.92 -13.09 -29.90
N GLU A 39 -10.11 -13.33 -30.47
CA GLU A 39 -10.82 -12.32 -31.27
C GLU A 39 -11.22 -11.10 -30.44
N ALA A 40 -11.70 -11.30 -29.21
CA ALA A 40 -11.99 -10.21 -28.28
C ALA A 40 -10.73 -9.37 -27.95
N LYS A 41 -9.57 -10.00 -27.80
CA LYS A 41 -8.28 -9.32 -27.62
C LYS A 41 -7.83 -8.54 -28.86
N LYS A 42 -8.05 -9.06 -30.06
CA LYS A 42 -7.80 -8.33 -31.32
C LYS A 42 -8.69 -7.10 -31.42
N ALA A 43 -9.99 -7.26 -31.15
CA ALA A 43 -10.94 -6.16 -31.09
C ALA A 43 -10.55 -5.09 -30.06
N ALA A 44 -10.13 -5.50 -28.86
CA ALA A 44 -9.65 -4.58 -27.82
C ALA A 44 -8.38 -3.80 -28.22
N LYS A 45 -7.59 -4.31 -29.18
CA LYS A 45 -6.43 -3.60 -29.77
C LYS A 45 -6.82 -2.67 -30.92
N GLY A 46 -8.10 -2.56 -31.25
CA GLY A 46 -8.61 -1.72 -32.34
C GLY A 46 -8.65 -2.42 -33.70
N MET A 47 -8.38 -3.74 -33.76
CA MET A 47 -8.58 -4.50 -35.00
C MET A 47 -10.07 -4.76 -35.19
N SER A 48 -10.59 -4.52 -36.38
CA SER A 48 -11.99 -4.79 -36.72
C SER A 48 -12.06 -5.53 -38.05
N SER A 49 -13.03 -6.43 -38.17
CA SER A 49 -13.41 -7.01 -39.45
C SER A 49 -13.94 -5.94 -40.40
N ARG A 50 -14.05 -6.29 -41.69
CA ARG A 50 -14.67 -5.44 -42.70
C ARG A 50 -16.13 -5.17 -42.33
N MET A 51 -16.63 -3.97 -42.64
CA MET A 51 -17.99 -3.59 -42.26
C MET A 51 -19.06 -4.51 -42.87
N SER A 52 -18.80 -5.07 -44.06
CA SER A 52 -19.65 -6.08 -44.71
C SER A 52 -19.76 -7.41 -43.96
N GLU A 53 -18.79 -7.74 -43.11
CA GLU A 53 -18.74 -8.98 -42.32
C GLU A 53 -19.33 -8.79 -40.92
N LEU A 54 -19.60 -7.54 -40.52
CA LEU A 54 -20.15 -7.21 -39.22
C LEU A 54 -21.69 -7.12 -39.28
N PRO A 55 -22.40 -7.56 -38.23
CA PRO A 55 -23.83 -7.29 -38.10
C PRO A 55 -24.12 -5.79 -38.14
N ASN A 56 -25.24 -5.39 -38.76
CA ASN A 56 -25.65 -3.99 -38.91
C ASN A 56 -25.66 -3.18 -37.60
N ILE A 57 -25.91 -3.83 -36.46
CA ILE A 57 -25.89 -3.18 -35.13
C ILE A 57 -24.50 -2.65 -34.75
N LEU A 58 -23.42 -3.24 -35.29
CA LEU A 58 -22.04 -2.86 -35.06
C LEU A 58 -21.50 -1.87 -36.10
N HIS A 59 -22.31 -1.43 -37.07
CA HIS A 59 -21.90 -0.41 -38.05
C HIS A 59 -21.95 1.01 -37.46
N ARG A 60 -22.59 1.18 -36.30
CA ARG A 60 -22.64 2.45 -35.59
C ARG A 60 -21.39 2.62 -34.72
N THR A 61 -21.01 3.87 -34.48
CA THR A 61 -19.94 4.18 -33.52
C THR A 61 -20.29 3.61 -32.15
N LEU A 62 -19.41 2.75 -31.63
CA LEU A 62 -19.58 2.18 -30.30
C LEU A 62 -19.51 3.27 -29.23
N PRO A 63 -20.32 3.16 -28.17
CA PRO A 63 -20.25 4.10 -27.06
C PRO A 63 -18.88 4.02 -26.38
N ILE A 64 -18.39 5.16 -25.91
CA ILE A 64 -17.12 5.21 -25.19
C ILE A 64 -17.28 4.43 -23.88
N SER A 65 -16.39 3.47 -23.68
CA SER A 65 -16.37 2.71 -22.44
C SER A 65 -15.93 3.59 -21.27
N LYS A 66 -16.81 3.74 -20.27
CA LYS A 66 -16.50 4.41 -18.99
C LYS A 66 -15.26 3.79 -18.33
N SER A 67 -15.10 2.46 -18.41
CA SER A 67 -13.93 1.79 -17.83
C SER A 67 -12.66 2.16 -18.60
N ALA A 68 -12.71 2.23 -19.94
CA ALA A 68 -11.57 2.64 -20.76
C ALA A 68 -11.12 4.08 -20.43
N LEU A 69 -12.07 5.02 -20.29
CA LEU A 69 -11.77 6.40 -19.88
C LEU A 69 -11.09 6.46 -18.52
N ILE A 70 -11.61 5.73 -17.52
CA ILE A 70 -11.02 5.68 -16.18
C ILE A 70 -9.60 5.10 -16.23
N GLN A 71 -9.35 4.06 -17.04
CA GLN A 71 -8.02 3.48 -17.18
C GLN A 71 -7.03 4.44 -17.85
N ALA A 72 -7.46 5.15 -18.90
CA ALA A 72 -6.65 6.16 -19.56
C ALA A 72 -6.27 7.29 -18.58
N ALA A 73 -7.25 7.83 -17.85
CA ALA A 73 -7.01 8.85 -16.83
C ALA A 73 -6.06 8.37 -15.72
N LYS A 74 -6.24 7.14 -15.22
CA LYS A 74 -5.33 6.53 -14.22
C LYS A 74 -3.90 6.37 -14.77
N ALA A 75 -3.75 5.98 -16.03
CA ALA A 75 -2.44 5.83 -16.67
C ALA A 75 -1.73 7.19 -16.76
N GLU A 76 -2.43 8.24 -17.18
CA GLU A 76 -1.92 9.60 -17.26
C GLU A 76 -1.47 10.12 -15.88
N VAL A 77 -2.34 9.99 -14.87
CA VAL A 77 -2.04 10.38 -13.49
C VAL A 77 -0.82 9.63 -12.96
N LYS A 78 -0.69 8.34 -13.28
CA LYS A 78 0.46 7.52 -12.86
C LYS A 78 1.77 8.01 -13.47
N VAL A 79 1.77 8.43 -14.74
CA VAL A 79 2.96 9.01 -15.41
C VAL A 79 3.35 10.33 -14.73
N LYS A 80 2.40 11.26 -14.59
CA LYS A 80 2.62 12.56 -13.91
C LYS A 80 3.13 12.37 -12.48
N TRP A 81 2.50 11.45 -11.75
CA TRP A 81 2.91 11.12 -10.38
C TRP A 81 4.33 10.54 -10.33
N LYS A 82 4.70 9.62 -11.24
CA LYS A 82 6.04 9.00 -11.24
C LYS A 82 7.13 10.05 -11.50
N ALA A 83 6.90 10.96 -12.47
CA ALA A 83 7.81 12.06 -12.73
C ALA A 83 7.99 12.97 -11.50
N LYS A 84 6.88 13.38 -10.88
CA LYS A 84 6.91 14.21 -9.66
C LYS A 84 7.58 13.50 -8.47
N TRP A 85 7.33 12.20 -8.31
CA TRP A 85 7.93 11.41 -7.25
C TRP A 85 9.44 11.32 -7.42
N SER A 86 9.91 10.87 -8.59
CA SER A 86 11.34 10.67 -8.88
C SER A 86 12.18 11.94 -8.71
N GLY A 87 11.63 13.12 -8.98
CA GLY A 87 12.32 14.40 -8.76
C GLY A 87 12.34 14.91 -7.31
N SER A 88 11.66 14.23 -6.37
CA SER A 88 11.53 14.72 -5.00
C SER A 88 12.66 14.26 -4.07
N LYS A 89 13.07 15.12 -3.13
CA LYS A 89 14.01 14.75 -2.03
C LYS A 89 13.51 13.54 -1.22
N ARG A 90 12.18 13.39 -1.11
CA ARG A 90 11.56 12.25 -0.42
C ARG A 90 11.83 10.94 -1.17
N ALA A 91 11.77 10.93 -2.50
CA ALA A 91 12.11 9.72 -3.25
C ALA A 91 13.55 9.28 -3.01
N GLN A 92 14.51 10.22 -2.93
CA GLN A 92 15.91 9.90 -2.61
C GLN A 92 16.04 9.19 -1.24
N TRP A 93 15.39 9.73 -0.20
CA TRP A 93 15.30 9.08 1.11
C TRP A 93 14.67 7.68 1.01
N TYR A 94 13.52 7.55 0.36
CA TYR A 94 12.84 6.26 0.23
C TYR A 94 13.66 5.24 -0.57
N HIS A 95 14.37 5.64 -1.63
CA HIS A 95 15.25 4.76 -2.39
C HIS A 95 16.43 4.25 -1.53
N SER A 96 16.92 5.05 -0.58
CA SER A 96 17.94 4.57 0.38
C SER A 96 17.43 3.45 1.29
N LEU A 97 16.11 3.40 1.54
CA LEU A 97 15.46 2.42 2.41
C LEU A 97 14.90 1.22 1.64
N ASP A 98 14.35 1.47 0.46
CA ASP A 98 13.59 0.51 -0.34
C ASP A 98 13.56 0.98 -1.80
N GLU A 99 14.32 0.30 -2.66
CA GLU A 99 14.40 0.64 -4.08
C GLU A 99 13.08 0.37 -4.82
N GLN A 100 12.20 -0.48 -4.27
CA GLN A 100 10.98 -0.92 -4.94
C GLN A 100 9.77 -0.10 -4.48
N PHE A 101 9.45 0.96 -5.23
CA PHE A 101 8.24 1.75 -5.03
C PHE A 101 7.16 1.44 -6.09
N PRO A 102 5.87 1.29 -5.72
CA PRO A 102 5.33 1.26 -4.36
C PRO A 102 5.64 -0.08 -3.68
N PRO A 103 6.03 -0.06 -2.40
CA PRO A 103 6.54 -1.25 -1.74
C PRO A 103 5.41 -2.25 -1.48
N LYS A 104 5.29 -3.26 -2.36
CA LYS A 104 4.34 -4.38 -2.20
C LYS A 104 4.52 -5.04 -0.83
N ARG A 105 5.78 -5.19 -0.39
CA ARG A 105 6.17 -5.76 0.91
C ARG A 105 5.64 -4.93 2.07
N TYR A 106 5.84 -3.61 2.04
CA TYR A 106 5.29 -2.70 3.05
C TYR A 106 3.75 -2.84 3.15
N ARG A 107 3.03 -2.88 2.02
CA ARG A 107 1.57 -3.07 2.07
C ARG A 107 1.16 -4.39 2.73
N LYS A 108 1.92 -5.47 2.49
CA LYS A 108 1.64 -6.77 3.10
C LYS A 108 1.85 -6.74 4.61
N VAL A 109 2.97 -6.18 5.07
CA VAL A 109 3.24 -5.95 6.51
C VAL A 109 2.15 -5.08 7.14
N MET A 110 1.75 -3.99 6.49
CA MET A 110 0.73 -3.07 7.01
C MET A 110 -0.63 -3.75 7.19
N ARG A 111 -0.99 -4.72 6.34
CA ARG A 111 -2.26 -5.48 6.46
C ARG A 111 -2.25 -6.50 7.60
N SER A 112 -1.08 -7.00 7.98
CA SER A 112 -0.90 -8.02 9.03
C SER A 112 -0.45 -7.45 10.37
N THR A 113 -0.46 -6.12 10.53
CA THR A 113 0.07 -5.42 11.71
C THR A 113 -1.02 -4.59 12.38
N THR A 114 -0.98 -4.49 13.71
CA THR A 114 -1.91 -3.63 14.48
C THR A 114 -1.71 -2.15 14.15
N ARG A 115 -2.75 -1.32 14.32
CA ARG A 115 -2.70 0.12 14.01
C ARG A 115 -1.52 0.86 14.67
N PRO A 116 -1.20 0.67 15.97
CA PRO A 116 -0.07 1.37 16.58
C PRO A 116 1.29 1.02 15.94
N LEU A 117 1.51 -0.26 15.63
CA LEU A 117 2.74 -0.73 14.99
C LEU A 117 2.83 -0.30 13.52
N ALA A 118 1.69 -0.22 12.82
CA ALA A 118 1.61 0.34 11.47
C ALA A 118 1.97 1.84 11.44
N CYS A 119 1.53 2.60 12.44
CA CYS A 119 1.94 3.99 12.64
C CYS A 119 3.44 4.09 12.90
N ALA A 120 3.98 3.31 13.84
CA ALA A 120 5.40 3.28 14.16
C ALA A 120 6.25 2.93 12.93
N LEU A 121 5.84 1.92 12.14
CA LEU A 121 6.53 1.56 10.90
C LEU A 121 6.59 2.72 9.91
N THR A 122 5.48 3.44 9.74
CA THR A 122 5.39 4.58 8.84
C THR A 122 6.27 5.73 9.30
N GLN A 123 6.29 5.99 10.61
CA GLN A 123 7.13 7.00 11.24
C GLN A 123 8.63 6.67 11.08
N ILE A 124 9.04 5.42 11.32
CA ILE A 124 10.43 4.97 11.11
C ILE A 124 10.80 5.14 9.62
N ARG A 125 9.92 4.73 8.69
CA ARG A 125 10.18 4.85 7.25
C ARG A 125 10.25 6.29 6.75
N THR A 126 9.58 7.22 7.42
CA THR A 126 9.58 8.64 7.05
C THR A 126 10.63 9.45 7.82
N GLY A 127 11.29 8.87 8.82
CA GLY A 127 12.16 9.60 9.74
C GLY A 127 11.39 10.53 10.68
N HIS A 128 10.08 10.33 10.85
CA HIS A 128 9.19 11.12 11.71
C HIS A 128 8.80 10.36 12.98
N ILE A 129 9.74 9.60 13.53
CA ILE A 129 9.53 8.84 14.77
C ILE A 129 9.61 9.79 15.97
N PRO A 130 8.70 9.68 16.98
CA PRO A 130 8.70 10.56 18.15
C PRO A 130 9.80 10.18 19.15
N LEU A 131 11.05 10.27 18.69
CA LEU A 131 12.26 10.23 19.51
C LEU A 131 12.76 11.66 19.75
N ASN A 132 13.55 11.86 20.80
CA ASN A 132 13.91 13.20 21.27
C ASN A 132 14.63 14.04 20.21
N GLU A 133 15.47 13.44 19.34
CA GLU A 133 16.10 14.18 18.23
C GLU A 133 15.07 14.83 17.30
N TRP A 134 14.02 14.09 16.93
CA TRP A 134 12.98 14.60 16.05
C TRP A 134 12.03 15.55 16.80
N LEU A 135 11.67 15.22 18.04
CA LEU A 135 10.78 16.04 18.87
C LEU A 135 11.41 17.41 19.19
N HIS A 136 12.68 17.44 19.59
CA HIS A 136 13.41 18.69 19.85
C HIS A 136 13.52 19.55 18.57
N LYS A 137 13.82 18.93 17.42
CA LYS A 137 13.80 19.64 16.12
C LYS A 137 12.43 20.25 15.79
N ARG A 138 11.35 19.67 16.31
CA ARG A 138 9.98 20.17 16.20
C ARG A 138 9.55 21.09 17.36
N LYS A 139 10.44 21.36 18.32
CA LYS A 139 10.17 22.13 19.55
C LYS A 139 9.07 21.49 20.42
N LEU A 140 9.02 20.16 20.45
CA LEU A 140 8.09 19.36 21.25
C LEU A 140 8.76 18.66 22.45
N ALA A 141 10.07 18.80 22.58
CA ALA A 141 10.87 18.32 23.70
C ALA A 141 11.97 19.33 23.99
N GLU A 142 12.33 19.48 25.27
CA GLU A 142 13.35 20.41 25.74
C GLU A 142 14.79 20.02 25.34
N SER A 143 15.02 18.74 25.03
CA SER A 143 16.34 18.21 24.70
C SER A 143 16.26 17.14 23.61
N ASP A 144 17.30 17.04 22.78
CA ASP A 144 17.45 15.98 21.78
C ASP A 144 18.12 14.70 22.33
N MET A 145 18.50 14.72 23.61
CA MET A 145 19.26 13.66 24.27
C MET A 145 18.38 12.49 24.68
N CYS A 146 18.96 11.28 24.68
CA CYS A 146 18.29 10.07 25.10
C CYS A 146 18.14 10.04 26.63
N ASP A 147 16.89 10.04 27.11
CA ASP A 147 16.54 9.92 28.53
C ASP A 147 16.55 8.47 29.03
N GLN A 148 16.70 7.50 28.11
CA GLN A 148 16.67 6.07 28.43
C GLN A 148 18.05 5.52 28.82
N CYS A 149 19.14 6.21 28.47
CA CYS A 149 20.49 5.72 28.75
C CYS A 149 21.47 6.83 29.13
N ASP A 150 22.47 6.46 29.93
CA ASP A 150 23.48 7.39 30.45
C ASP A 150 24.65 7.64 29.48
N GLU A 151 24.44 7.43 28.18
CA GLU A 151 25.52 7.58 27.18
C GLU A 151 25.74 9.02 26.71
N ASN A 152 24.93 9.98 27.19
CA ASN A 152 24.93 11.37 26.72
C ASN A 152 24.94 11.46 25.18
N LYS A 153 24.00 10.75 24.54
CA LYS A 153 23.84 10.73 23.07
C LYS A 153 22.46 11.22 22.68
N LYS A 154 22.38 11.85 21.50
CA LYS A 154 21.11 12.20 20.85
C LYS A 154 20.27 10.96 20.61
N GLU A 155 18.98 11.05 20.87
CA GLU A 155 18.05 9.96 20.63
C GLU A 155 17.60 9.91 19.17
N SER A 156 18.54 9.55 18.30
CA SER A 156 18.26 9.33 16.89
C SER A 156 17.61 7.97 16.64
N THR A 157 17.00 7.81 15.47
CA THR A 157 16.51 6.49 15.01
C THR A 157 17.64 5.45 15.02
N HIS A 158 18.85 5.86 14.64
CA HIS A 158 20.03 4.98 14.69
C HIS A 158 20.40 4.61 16.14
N HIS A 159 20.43 5.59 17.05
CA HIS A 159 20.70 5.32 18.45
C HIS A 159 19.68 4.34 19.03
N TYR A 160 18.39 4.64 18.88
CA TYR A 160 17.29 3.80 19.37
C TYR A 160 17.37 2.36 18.82
N LEU A 161 17.52 2.20 17.49
CA LEU A 161 17.47 0.87 16.86
C LEU A 161 18.77 0.07 16.96
N PHE A 162 19.93 0.72 17.05
CA PHE A 162 21.21 0.03 16.86
C PHE A 162 22.26 0.25 17.97
N ALA A 163 22.12 1.26 18.85
CA ALA A 163 23.18 1.60 19.81
C ALA A 163 22.77 1.69 21.28
N CYS A 164 21.56 2.18 21.60
CA CYS A 164 21.13 2.59 22.93
C CYS A 164 21.31 1.52 24.02
N LYS A 165 22.17 1.71 25.02
CA LYS A 165 22.42 0.67 26.05
C LYS A 165 21.17 0.17 26.77
N ALA A 166 20.19 1.05 27.01
CA ALA A 166 18.91 0.71 27.63
C ALA A 166 18.19 -0.47 26.94
N PHE A 167 18.21 -0.48 25.61
CA PHE A 167 17.51 -1.49 24.81
C PHE A 167 18.42 -2.65 24.36
N LYS A 168 19.59 -2.85 24.98
CA LYS A 168 20.57 -3.87 24.57
C LYS A 168 19.96 -5.27 24.53
N GLN A 169 19.21 -5.68 25.55
CA GLN A 169 18.58 -7.01 25.60
C GLN A 169 17.54 -7.21 24.49
N HIS A 170 16.70 -6.19 24.26
CA HIS A 170 15.73 -6.18 23.17
C HIS A 170 16.41 -6.27 21.80
N ARG A 171 17.51 -5.51 21.59
CA ARG A 171 18.28 -5.55 20.35
C ARG A 171 18.95 -6.89 20.14
N GLN A 172 19.49 -7.54 21.17
CA GLN A 172 20.07 -8.88 21.03
C GLN A 172 19.04 -9.91 20.52
N LYS A 173 17.78 -9.83 20.98
CA LYS A 173 16.69 -10.67 20.45
C LYS A 173 16.40 -10.33 18.98
N MET A 174 16.33 -9.04 18.64
CA MET A 174 16.14 -8.56 17.27
C MET A 174 17.26 -9.03 16.33
N ASP A 175 18.53 -8.83 16.72
CA ASP A 175 19.73 -9.20 15.96
C ASP A 175 19.80 -10.72 15.70
N LYS A 176 19.46 -11.54 16.70
CA LYS A 176 19.33 -12.99 16.53
C LYS A 176 18.29 -13.34 15.48
N GLY A 177 17.12 -12.69 15.52
CA GLY A 177 16.05 -12.88 14.55
C GLY A 177 16.43 -12.44 13.12
N HIS A 178 17.27 -11.41 12.98
CA HIS A 178 17.78 -10.92 11.71
C HIS A 178 18.93 -11.76 11.13
N LYS A 179 19.38 -12.82 11.82
CA LYS A 179 20.43 -13.74 11.36
C LYS A 179 21.71 -13.02 10.90
N ARG A 180 22.14 -11.97 11.61
CA ARG A 180 23.31 -11.14 11.26
C ARG A 180 23.17 -10.35 9.95
N ALA A 181 21.95 -10.08 9.47
CA ALA A 181 21.75 -9.08 8.42
C ALA A 181 22.42 -7.75 8.83
N LYS A 182 22.91 -6.99 7.84
CA LYS A 182 23.54 -5.68 8.09
C LYS A 182 22.64 -4.84 8.99
N ARG A 183 23.17 -4.22 10.04
CA ARG A 183 22.39 -3.37 10.97
C ARG A 183 22.05 -2.03 10.33
N ASN A 184 21.07 -2.02 9.42
CA ASN A 184 20.55 -0.81 8.82
C ASN A 184 19.08 -0.99 8.39
N LEU A 185 18.38 0.11 8.15
CA LEU A 185 16.98 0.06 7.78
C LEU A 185 16.74 -0.57 6.40
N LYS A 186 17.67 -0.41 5.45
CA LYS A 186 17.55 -0.96 4.08
C LYS A 186 17.47 -2.49 4.10
N SER A 187 18.35 -3.14 4.85
CA SER A 187 18.36 -4.59 4.99
C SER A 187 17.10 -5.10 5.69
N ILE A 188 16.63 -4.39 6.73
CA ILE A 188 15.43 -4.75 7.50
C ILE A 188 14.18 -4.63 6.63
N PHE A 189 14.02 -3.53 5.90
CA PHE A 189 12.86 -3.30 5.04
C PHE A 189 12.87 -4.14 3.76
N SER A 190 14.00 -4.74 3.39
CA SER A 190 14.06 -5.67 2.28
C SER A 190 13.30 -6.98 2.54
N SER A 191 12.95 -7.31 3.79
CA SER A 191 12.25 -8.55 4.14
C SER A 191 11.04 -8.28 5.03
N GLU A 192 9.89 -8.86 4.67
CA GLU A 192 8.67 -8.85 5.49
C GLU A 192 8.96 -9.45 6.88
N LYS A 193 9.66 -10.59 6.92
CA LYS A 193 10.05 -11.25 8.17
C LYS A 193 10.90 -10.34 9.05
N PHE A 194 11.91 -9.67 8.48
CA PHE A 194 12.78 -8.78 9.25
C PHE A 194 12.06 -7.53 9.72
N THR A 195 11.12 -7.01 8.92
CA THR A 195 10.26 -5.90 9.33
C THR A 195 9.36 -6.30 10.51
N HIS A 196 8.76 -7.49 10.50
CA HIS A 196 7.99 -7.97 11.65
C HIS A 196 8.85 -8.14 12.91
N ILE A 197 10.11 -8.58 12.77
CA ILE A 197 11.05 -8.66 13.91
C ILE A 197 11.37 -7.27 14.47
N LEU A 198 11.55 -6.26 13.61
CA LEU A 198 11.67 -4.85 14.04
C LEU A 198 10.43 -4.38 14.80
N LEU A 199 9.23 -4.73 14.34
CA LEU A 199 8.00 -4.32 15.03
C LEU A 199 7.84 -4.99 16.39
N ARG A 200 8.29 -6.24 16.54
CA ARG A 200 8.37 -6.91 17.85
C ARG A 200 9.35 -6.21 18.78
N TYR A 201 10.49 -5.74 18.26
CA TYR A 201 11.43 -4.91 19.02
C TYR A 201 10.74 -3.61 19.49
N VAL A 202 10.10 -2.88 18.57
CA VAL A 202 9.39 -1.63 18.90
C VAL A 202 8.33 -1.86 19.99
N ALA A 203 7.51 -2.90 19.84
CA ALA A 203 6.50 -3.27 20.83
C ALA A 203 7.12 -3.57 22.20
N ALA A 204 8.19 -4.37 22.24
CA ALA A 204 8.81 -4.79 23.48
C ALA A 204 9.58 -3.68 24.20
N THR A 205 10.11 -2.69 23.47
CA THR A 205 10.80 -1.56 24.09
C THR A 205 9.87 -0.57 24.78
N GLU A 206 8.58 -0.56 24.41
CA GLU A 206 7.56 0.39 24.88
C GLU A 206 7.89 1.89 24.70
N ARG A 207 9.04 2.23 24.12
CA ARG A 207 9.55 3.60 23.99
C ARG A 207 8.61 4.53 23.24
N LEU A 208 7.86 4.00 22.27
CA LEU A 208 6.93 4.76 21.43
C LEU A 208 5.49 4.72 21.95
N LYS A 209 5.23 4.11 23.10
CA LYS A 209 3.93 4.28 23.75
C LYS A 209 3.81 5.76 24.11
N VAL A 210 2.75 6.38 23.60
CA VAL A 210 2.35 7.73 24.00
C VAL A 210 2.21 7.67 25.52
N LYS A 211 3.11 8.33 26.26
CA LYS A 211 2.78 8.78 27.62
C LYS A 211 1.49 9.54 27.43
N GLN A 212 0.39 9.08 28.02
CA GLN A 212 -0.83 9.88 28.03
C GLN A 212 -0.40 11.25 28.57
N VAL A 213 -0.41 12.26 27.71
CA VAL A 213 -0.32 13.64 28.18
C VAL A 213 -1.54 13.77 29.08
N PRO A 214 -1.41 14.11 30.36
CA PRO A 214 -2.57 14.42 31.18
C PRO A 214 -3.36 15.46 30.39
N THR A 215 -4.60 15.13 30.03
CA THR A 215 -5.54 16.12 29.54
C THR A 215 -5.49 17.28 30.53
N PRO A 216 -5.19 18.51 30.09
CA PRO A 216 -5.42 19.66 30.95
C PRO A 216 -6.91 19.66 31.27
N ASP A 217 -7.25 19.38 32.53
CA ASP A 217 -8.53 19.77 33.09
C ASP A 217 -8.59 21.30 33.00
N ALA A 218 -9.18 21.79 31.92
CA ALA A 218 -9.48 23.19 31.72
C ALA A 218 -10.77 23.27 30.91
N GLU A 219 -11.85 23.41 31.66
CA GLU A 219 -13.14 23.91 31.21
C GLU A 219 -12.96 24.98 30.13
N LEU A 220 -13.44 24.70 28.92
CA LEU A 220 -13.68 25.76 27.95
C LEU A 220 -14.98 26.46 28.36
N PRO A 221 -14.97 27.76 28.68
CA PRO A 221 -16.19 28.47 29.03
C PRO A 221 -17.13 28.45 27.83
N GLY A 222 -18.39 28.15 28.11
CA GLY A 222 -19.46 28.01 27.13
C GLY A 222 -19.51 29.19 26.17
N ARG A 223 -19.55 28.89 24.87
CA ARG A 223 -20.01 29.86 23.87
C ARG A 223 -21.48 30.15 24.13
N GLN A 224 -21.75 31.32 24.71
CA GLN A 224 -23.06 31.92 24.64
C GLN A 224 -23.29 32.49 23.23
N ARG A 225 -24.40 32.03 22.64
CA ARG A 225 -25.16 32.50 21.47
C ARG A 225 -24.45 32.56 20.12
#